data_AF-A0A6A5X0J7-F1
#
_entry.id   AF-A0A6A5X0J7-F1
#
_cell.length_a   1.000
_cell.length_b   1.000
_cell.length_c   1.000
_cell.angle_alpha   90.00
_cell.angle_beta   90.00
_cell.angle_gamma   90.00
#
_symmetry.space_group_name_H-M   'P 1'
#
loop_
_entity.id
_entity.type
_entity.pdbx_description
1 polymer ?
#
loop_
_entity_poly.entity_id
_entity_poly.type
_entity_poly.pdbx_seq_one_letter_code
_entity_poly.pdbx_strand_id
1 'polypeptide(L)'
;MSEHRTPHLPEEILDQIIALVATSSGILPDSKSLFNICLASRLTRRIASPYLYQSIHSKSGHQGRLLQQTLKHNPALATYVKKLSIQHAAQGCFSVVNHDFLEEDYGSVIDGCEQLLISTIKLLPNLEKLDLSRLTPKTVARGTSFWVDELSQFTFTQEQGIAVNSAFANLKRMEVHLGGLDIRELWPLFHIKTLKSLGIDMRYSRSYGRPWSAFGEEWTRDTSDLESLELFCPDQDRMADVQFISNACKALKTLFVSISTFSEAEDIGIRVHPHVRSGSLASIQVVVEGLWYYDVEFLTRSPFAGPQNQFADLLTHATGSINDDTMGADGIQFSSENFKLKEIRELTEEEVMKCDKRGARRP
;
A
#
# COMPACT_ATOMS: atom_id res chain seq x y z
N MET A 1 -47.77 -37.81 -8.06
CA MET A 1 -47.09 -36.51 -8.25
C MET A 1 -45.60 -36.80 -8.28
N SER A 2 -44.99 -36.80 -9.47
CA SER A 2 -43.55 -37.01 -9.62
C SER A 2 -42.82 -35.75 -9.19
N GLU A 3 -41.99 -35.86 -8.15
CA GLU A 3 -41.02 -34.82 -7.78
C GLU A 3 -40.06 -34.62 -8.95
N HIS A 4 -40.30 -33.58 -9.76
CA HIS A 4 -39.29 -33.09 -10.69
C HIS A 4 -38.16 -32.47 -9.85
N ARG A 5 -37.19 -33.31 -9.49
CA ARG A 5 -35.91 -32.84 -8.96
C ARG A 5 -35.26 -32.04 -10.07
N THR A 6 -35.18 -30.73 -9.90
CA THR A 6 -34.36 -29.88 -10.74
C THR A 6 -32.93 -30.43 -10.72
N PRO A 7 -32.24 -30.51 -11.87
CA PRO A 7 -30.86 -30.96 -11.90
C PRO A 7 -30.03 -30.01 -11.04
N HIS A 8 -29.54 -30.52 -9.92
CA HIS A 8 -28.64 -29.78 -9.04
C HIS A 8 -27.24 -29.84 -9.64
N LEU A 9 -26.68 -28.66 -9.93
CA LEU A 9 -25.26 -28.53 -10.23
C LEU A 9 -24.44 -29.03 -9.02
N PRO A 10 -23.37 -29.82 -9.23
CA PRO A 10 -22.44 -30.18 -8.17
C PRO A 10 -21.84 -28.93 -7.52
N GLU A 11 -21.54 -29.00 -6.21
CA GLU A 11 -21.05 -27.86 -5.45
C GLU A 11 -19.70 -27.35 -6.00
N GLU A 12 -18.86 -28.25 -6.48
CA GLU A 12 -17.54 -27.95 -7.04
C GLU A 12 -17.66 -27.12 -8.33
N ILE A 13 -18.68 -27.41 -9.15
CA ILE A 13 -18.94 -26.65 -10.38
C ILE A 13 -19.50 -25.28 -10.02
N LEU A 14 -20.38 -25.20 -9.03
CA LEU A 14 -20.93 -23.94 -8.55
C LEU A 14 -19.85 -23.04 -7.94
N ASP A 15 -18.91 -23.62 -7.17
CA ASP A 15 -17.75 -22.93 -6.62
C ASP A 15 -16.85 -22.36 -7.72
N GLN A 16 -16.55 -23.14 -8.76
CA GLN A 16 -15.78 -22.67 -9.92
C GLN A 16 -16.47 -21.51 -10.65
N ILE A 17 -17.78 -21.59 -10.88
CA ILE A 17 -18.55 -20.50 -11.50
C ILE A 17 -18.45 -19.23 -10.66
N ILE A 18 -18.64 -19.35 -9.35
CA ILE A 18 -18.59 -18.22 -8.41
C ILE A 18 -17.18 -17.62 -8.35
N ALA A 19 -16.14 -18.45 -8.31
CA ALA A 19 -14.75 -18.02 -8.35
C ALA A 19 -14.46 -17.22 -9.61
N LEU A 20 -14.93 -17.68 -10.78
CA LEU A 20 -14.78 -16.95 -12.04
C LEU A 20 -15.49 -15.60 -12.01
N VAL A 21 -16.71 -15.53 -11.46
CA VAL A 21 -17.43 -14.26 -11.27
C VAL A 21 -16.64 -13.32 -10.36
N ALA A 22 -16.06 -13.83 -9.27
CA ALA A 22 -15.24 -13.06 -8.34
C ALA A 22 -13.95 -12.52 -8.98
N THR A 23 -13.38 -13.22 -9.97
CA THR A 23 -12.12 -12.82 -10.63
C THR A 23 -12.29 -12.09 -11.98
N SER A 24 -13.48 -12.16 -12.59
CA SER A 24 -13.74 -11.75 -13.98
C SER A 24 -13.43 -10.29 -14.33
N SER A 25 -13.34 -9.40 -13.33
CA SER A 25 -13.13 -7.97 -13.53
C SER A 25 -11.67 -7.52 -13.43
N GLY A 26 -10.72 -8.40 -13.11
CA GLY A 26 -9.27 -8.13 -13.01
C GLY A 26 -8.84 -7.10 -11.93
N ILE A 27 -9.76 -6.31 -11.39
CA ILE A 27 -9.45 -5.13 -10.56
C ILE A 27 -10.21 -5.17 -9.22
N LEU A 28 -11.47 -5.65 -9.19
CA LEU A 28 -12.31 -5.71 -7.99
C LEU A 28 -13.41 -6.78 -8.11
N PRO A 29 -13.57 -7.72 -7.17
CA PRO A 29 -14.66 -8.69 -7.23
C PRO A 29 -16.00 -7.97 -7.38
N ASP A 30 -16.84 -8.41 -8.32
CA ASP A 30 -18.17 -7.84 -8.54
C ASP A 30 -19.08 -8.19 -7.35
N SER A 31 -18.96 -7.38 -6.29
CA SER A 31 -19.68 -7.54 -5.05
C SER A 31 -21.20 -7.52 -5.24
N LYS A 32 -21.70 -6.84 -6.28
CA LYS A 32 -23.13 -6.83 -6.63
C LYS A 32 -23.56 -8.17 -7.20
N SER A 33 -22.79 -8.73 -8.13
CA SER A 33 -23.07 -10.08 -8.66
C SER A 33 -22.96 -11.15 -7.58
N LEU A 34 -21.90 -11.11 -6.76
CA LEU A 34 -21.74 -12.04 -5.64
C LEU A 34 -22.87 -11.93 -4.62
N PHE A 35 -23.32 -10.70 -4.31
CA PHE A 35 -24.48 -10.48 -3.45
C PHE A 35 -25.76 -11.08 -4.05
N ASN A 36 -26.02 -10.86 -5.34
CA ASN A 36 -27.18 -11.43 -6.02
C ASN A 36 -27.15 -12.98 -6.02
N ILE A 37 -25.97 -13.57 -6.21
CA ILE A 37 -25.79 -15.04 -6.11
C ILE A 37 -26.11 -15.54 -4.70
N CYS A 38 -25.72 -14.80 -3.65
CA CYS A 38 -26.07 -15.13 -2.27
C CYS A 38 -27.59 -15.09 -1.99
N LEU A 39 -28.37 -14.35 -2.78
CA LEU A 39 -29.84 -14.30 -2.64
C LEU A 39 -30.55 -15.48 -3.31
N ALA A 40 -29.90 -16.15 -4.27
CA ALA A 40 -30.54 -17.17 -5.09
C ALA A 40 -30.93 -18.43 -4.29
N SER A 41 -30.10 -18.89 -3.35
CA SER A 41 -30.36 -20.07 -2.53
C SER A 41 -29.46 -20.13 -1.30
N ARG A 42 -29.76 -21.02 -0.35
CA ARG A 42 -28.88 -21.29 0.81
C ARG A 42 -27.53 -21.90 0.38
N LEU A 43 -27.55 -22.76 -0.64
CA LEU A 43 -26.33 -23.40 -1.16
C LEU A 43 -25.40 -22.37 -1.80
N THR A 44 -25.94 -21.55 -2.70
CA THR A 44 -25.18 -20.46 -3.34
C THR A 44 -24.70 -19.46 -2.32
N ARG A 45 -25.49 -19.12 -1.29
CA ARG A 45 -25.03 -18.28 -0.18
C ARG A 45 -23.83 -18.88 0.54
N ARG A 46 -23.86 -20.18 0.89
CA ARG A 46 -22.75 -20.85 1.58
C ARG A 46 -21.47 -20.80 0.77
N ILE A 47 -21.56 -21.03 -0.54
CA ILE A 47 -20.41 -21.06 -1.45
C ILE A 47 -19.92 -19.65 -1.81
N ALA A 48 -20.82 -18.68 -2.01
CA ALA A 48 -20.47 -17.32 -2.43
C ALA A 48 -20.05 -16.38 -1.29
N SER A 49 -20.49 -16.64 -0.04
CA SER A 49 -20.15 -15.76 1.09
C SER A 49 -18.64 -15.60 1.31
N PRO A 50 -17.79 -16.65 1.26
CA PRO A 50 -16.34 -16.49 1.34
C PRO A 50 -15.77 -15.49 0.31
N TYR A 51 -16.22 -15.58 -0.95
CA TYR A 51 -15.77 -14.68 -2.02
C TYR A 51 -16.29 -13.25 -1.83
N LEU A 52 -17.53 -13.09 -1.36
CA LEU A 52 -18.14 -11.77 -1.12
C LEU A 52 -17.39 -10.98 -0.04
N TYR A 53 -16.96 -11.65 1.04
CA TYR A 53 -16.29 -11.01 2.18
C TYR A 53 -14.76 -11.02 2.07
N GLN A 54 -14.18 -11.66 1.06
CA GLN A 54 -12.72 -11.79 0.93
C GLN A 54 -12.00 -10.43 0.86
N SER A 55 -12.59 -9.47 0.14
CA SER A 55 -12.04 -8.13 -0.05
C SER A 55 -13.08 -7.08 0.28
N ILE A 56 -12.82 -6.29 1.32
CA ILE A 56 -13.73 -5.27 1.80
C ILE A 56 -13.16 -3.89 1.48
N HIS A 57 -14.01 -3.06 0.87
CA HIS A 57 -13.71 -1.68 0.55
C HIS A 57 -14.69 -0.79 1.31
N SER A 58 -14.20 -0.13 2.35
CA SER A 58 -15.01 0.83 3.11
C SER A 58 -14.95 2.17 2.40
N LYS A 59 -16.08 2.60 1.84
CA LYS A 59 -16.21 3.92 1.18
C LYS A 59 -16.76 4.99 2.11
N SER A 60 -17.35 4.57 3.24
CA SER A 60 -17.91 5.50 4.21
C SER A 60 -17.86 4.93 5.62
N GLY A 61 -18.00 5.82 6.59
CA GLY A 61 -18.00 5.38 7.97
C GLY A 61 -19.22 4.59 8.39
N HIS A 62 -20.36 4.94 7.81
CA HIS A 62 -21.59 4.18 7.99
C HIS A 62 -21.39 2.73 7.52
N GLN A 63 -20.75 2.52 6.37
CA GLN A 63 -20.43 1.17 5.89
C GLN A 63 -19.53 0.42 6.85
N GLY A 64 -18.49 1.05 7.40
CA GLY A 64 -17.64 0.36 8.36
C GLY A 64 -18.32 0.09 9.72
N ARG A 65 -19.29 0.92 10.16
CA ARG A 65 -20.14 0.58 11.33
C ARG A 65 -20.99 -0.65 11.07
N LEU A 66 -21.70 -0.67 9.93
CA LEU A 66 -22.52 -1.81 9.52
C LEU A 66 -21.68 -3.07 9.37
N LEU A 67 -20.48 -2.94 8.81
CA LEU A 67 -19.52 -4.02 8.73
C LEU A 67 -19.14 -4.52 10.12
N GLN A 68 -18.71 -3.63 11.01
CA GLN A 68 -18.31 -4.00 12.36
C GLN A 68 -19.45 -4.70 13.11
N GLN A 69 -20.67 -4.17 13.02
CA GLN A 69 -21.86 -4.82 13.57
C GLN A 69 -22.05 -6.22 12.96
N THR A 70 -21.96 -6.35 11.64
CA THR A 70 -22.10 -7.63 10.94
C THR A 70 -21.07 -8.65 11.40
N LEU A 71 -19.81 -8.24 11.53
CA LEU A 71 -18.70 -9.10 11.97
C LEU A 71 -18.82 -9.48 13.45
N LYS A 72 -19.28 -8.58 14.31
CA LYS A 72 -19.56 -8.88 15.73
C LYS A 72 -20.70 -9.90 15.88
N HIS A 73 -21.76 -9.77 15.08
CA HIS A 73 -22.89 -10.70 15.13
C HIS A 73 -22.58 -12.03 14.43
N ASN A 74 -21.68 -12.03 13.44
CA ASN A 74 -21.29 -13.23 12.69
C ASN A 74 -19.76 -13.36 12.59
N PRO A 75 -19.07 -13.79 13.67
CA PRO A 75 -17.60 -13.90 13.68
C PRO A 75 -17.03 -14.82 12.60
N ALA A 76 -17.80 -15.83 12.18
CA ALA A 76 -17.43 -16.73 11.09
C ALA A 76 -17.22 -16.01 9.75
N LEU A 77 -17.83 -14.83 9.53
CA LEU A 77 -17.57 -14.04 8.32
C LEU A 77 -16.21 -13.37 8.35
N ALA A 78 -15.71 -13.04 9.54
CA ALA A 78 -14.46 -12.32 9.71
C ALA A 78 -13.24 -13.17 9.31
N THR A 79 -13.35 -14.50 9.39
CA THR A 79 -12.30 -15.43 8.95
C THR A 79 -12.12 -15.45 7.43
N TYR A 80 -13.12 -15.01 6.66
CA TYR A 80 -13.00 -14.92 5.20
C TYR A 80 -12.27 -13.67 4.73
N VAL A 81 -12.24 -12.62 5.55
CA VAL A 81 -11.68 -11.32 5.17
C VAL A 81 -10.16 -11.40 5.10
N LYS A 82 -9.60 -11.21 3.90
CA LYS A 82 -8.15 -11.17 3.65
C LYS A 82 -7.66 -9.77 3.30
N LYS A 83 -8.52 -8.92 2.76
CA LYS A 83 -8.18 -7.56 2.36
C LYS A 83 -9.17 -6.54 2.92
N LEU A 84 -8.64 -5.49 3.55
CA LEU A 84 -9.39 -4.32 3.97
C LEU A 84 -8.76 -3.07 3.33
N SER A 85 -9.57 -2.26 2.65
CA SER A 85 -9.13 -1.02 2.01
C SER A 85 -10.08 0.12 2.37
N ILE A 86 -9.51 1.23 2.82
CA ILE A 86 -10.25 2.45 3.18
C ILE A 86 -10.18 3.41 1.99
N GLN A 87 -11.33 3.68 1.37
CA GLN A 87 -11.39 4.40 0.10
C GLN A 87 -11.77 5.88 0.23
N HIS A 88 -11.87 6.45 1.43
CA HIS A 88 -12.36 7.82 1.54
C HIS A 88 -11.63 8.61 2.62
N ALA A 89 -11.03 9.72 2.20
CA ALA A 89 -10.30 10.68 3.03
C ALA A 89 -11.21 11.78 3.61
N ALA A 90 -12.45 11.92 3.13
CA ALA A 90 -13.26 13.06 3.57
C ALA A 90 -13.63 12.93 5.05
N GLN A 91 -13.41 14.04 5.75
CA GLN A 91 -14.09 14.40 6.99
C GLN A 91 -15.54 13.90 6.92
N GLY A 92 -15.87 12.85 7.67
CA GLY A 92 -17.19 12.23 7.65
C GLY A 92 -17.22 10.74 7.38
N CYS A 93 -16.11 10.15 6.90
CA CYS A 93 -15.98 8.69 6.94
C CYS A 93 -15.66 8.27 8.35
N PHE A 94 -16.75 8.06 9.11
CA PHE A 94 -16.89 7.56 10.48
C PHE A 94 -17.25 8.64 11.52
N SER A 95 -17.75 9.80 11.07
CA SER A 95 -18.38 10.79 11.97
C SER A 95 -19.66 10.24 12.58
N VAL A 96 -19.78 10.32 13.90
CA VAL A 96 -21.07 10.13 14.58
C VAL A 96 -21.89 11.38 14.25
N VAL A 97 -22.89 11.23 13.38
CA VAL A 97 -23.93 12.26 13.30
C VAL A 97 -24.76 12.08 14.57
N ASN A 98 -24.44 12.86 15.61
CA ASN A 98 -25.38 13.06 16.70
C ASN A 98 -26.55 13.85 16.11
N HIS A 99 -27.74 13.27 16.11
CA HIS A 99 -28.95 13.90 15.56
C HIS A 99 -29.51 15.03 16.45
N ASP A 100 -28.81 15.44 17.50
CA ASP A 100 -29.36 16.34 18.53
C ASP A 100 -28.94 17.82 18.38
N PHE A 101 -28.19 18.21 17.35
CA PHE A 101 -27.82 19.62 17.15
C PHE A 101 -28.05 20.06 15.71
N LEU A 102 -29.30 20.44 15.42
CA LEU A 102 -29.69 21.30 14.29
C LEU A 102 -29.84 22.74 14.78
N GLU A 103 -28.83 23.26 15.48
CA GLU A 103 -28.69 24.71 15.68
C GLU A 103 -27.27 25.12 15.36
N GLU A 104 -27.20 26.26 14.69
CA GLU A 104 -26.04 26.84 14.03
C GLU A 104 -24.87 27.01 15.00
N ASP A 105 -23.95 26.05 14.99
CA ASP A 105 -22.59 26.25 15.45
C ASP A 105 -21.70 25.21 14.79
N TYR A 106 -20.52 25.64 14.31
CA TYR A 106 -19.47 24.75 13.79
C TYR A 106 -18.86 23.96 14.96
N GLY A 107 -19.66 23.04 15.52
CA GLY A 107 -19.26 22.13 16.58
C GLY A 107 -18.18 21.18 16.09
N SER A 108 -17.11 21.07 16.89
CA SER A 108 -16.01 20.13 16.61
C SER A 108 -16.55 18.71 16.57
N VAL A 109 -16.65 18.14 15.38
CA VAL A 109 -16.98 16.71 15.19
C VAL A 109 -15.86 15.90 15.83
N ILE A 110 -16.18 15.24 16.96
CA ILE A 110 -15.25 14.32 17.61
C ILE A 110 -15.02 13.14 16.65
N ASP A 111 -13.78 13.03 16.19
CA ASP A 111 -13.35 12.19 15.09
C ASP A 111 -13.16 10.74 15.56
N GLY A 112 -14.26 10.01 15.78
CA GLY A 112 -14.26 8.59 16.18
C GLY A 112 -13.83 7.59 15.10
N CYS A 113 -13.21 8.08 14.02
CA CYS A 113 -12.97 7.33 12.80
C CYS A 113 -11.88 6.28 12.95
N GLU A 114 -10.78 6.63 13.60
CA GLU A 114 -9.64 5.73 13.78
C GLU A 114 -9.94 4.63 14.81
N GLN A 115 -10.71 4.91 15.86
CA GLN A 115 -11.12 3.90 16.85
C GLN A 115 -12.01 2.81 16.23
N LEU A 116 -12.92 3.19 15.36
CA LEU A 116 -13.76 2.24 14.65
C LEU A 116 -12.98 1.41 13.63
N LEU A 117 -12.01 2.03 12.95
CA LEU A 117 -11.08 1.29 12.09
C LEU A 117 -10.32 0.24 12.90
N ILE A 118 -9.70 0.61 14.02
CA ILE A 118 -8.91 -0.31 14.85
C ILE A 118 -9.77 -1.43 15.42
N SER A 119 -10.92 -1.09 15.98
CA SER A 119 -11.86 -2.09 16.49
C SER A 119 -12.48 -2.96 15.40
N THR A 120 -12.42 -2.56 14.12
CA THR A 120 -12.77 -3.42 12.99
C THR A 120 -11.61 -4.32 12.62
N ILE A 121 -10.38 -3.79 12.50
CA ILE A 121 -9.15 -4.55 12.22
C ILE A 121 -9.00 -5.68 13.23
N LYS A 122 -9.20 -5.43 14.53
CA LYS A 122 -9.14 -6.45 15.60
C LYS A 122 -10.06 -7.65 15.40
N LEU A 123 -11.11 -7.53 14.60
CA LEU A 123 -12.04 -8.62 14.30
C LEU A 123 -11.56 -9.52 13.15
N LEU A 124 -10.49 -9.15 12.43
CA LEU A 124 -10.07 -9.78 11.18
C LEU A 124 -8.82 -10.67 11.38
N PRO A 125 -8.96 -11.92 11.84
CA PRO A 125 -7.82 -12.77 12.20
C PRO A 125 -6.96 -13.17 10.99
N ASN A 126 -7.52 -13.20 9.79
CA ASN A 126 -6.85 -13.64 8.56
C ASN A 126 -6.50 -12.47 7.62
N LEU A 127 -6.38 -11.25 8.16
CA LEU A 127 -6.06 -10.07 7.37
C LEU A 127 -4.65 -10.18 6.79
N GLU A 128 -4.55 -10.21 5.46
CA GLU A 128 -3.27 -10.29 4.73
C GLU A 128 -2.90 -8.95 4.08
N LYS A 129 -3.89 -8.12 3.75
CA LYS A 129 -3.69 -6.84 3.06
C LYS A 129 -4.48 -5.73 3.73
N LEU A 130 -3.80 -4.66 4.11
CA LEU A 130 -4.39 -3.47 4.71
C LEU A 130 -4.02 -2.22 3.90
N ASP A 131 -5.02 -1.52 3.38
CA ASP A 131 -4.82 -0.30 2.59
C ASP A 131 -5.45 0.89 3.32
N LEU A 132 -4.57 1.72 3.88
CA LEU A 132 -4.82 2.99 4.56
C LEU A 132 -4.27 4.16 3.74
N SER A 133 -3.95 3.97 2.45
CA SER A 133 -3.37 5.02 1.59
C SER A 133 -4.25 6.25 1.42
N ARG A 134 -5.54 6.15 1.76
CA ARG A 134 -6.48 7.29 1.75
C ARG A 134 -6.91 7.76 3.12
N LEU A 135 -6.38 7.16 4.18
CA LEU A 135 -6.57 7.66 5.53
C LEU A 135 -5.39 8.59 5.81
N THR A 136 -5.60 9.90 5.65
CA THR A 136 -4.58 10.86 6.07
C THR A 136 -4.53 10.87 7.59
N PRO A 137 -3.43 10.42 8.22
CA PRO A 137 -3.31 10.42 9.66
C PRO A 137 -3.39 11.87 10.14
N LYS A 138 -4.32 12.14 11.07
CA LYS A 138 -4.35 13.42 11.76
C LYS A 138 -3.30 13.37 12.85
N THR A 139 -2.29 14.24 12.77
CA THR A 139 -1.44 14.54 13.92
C THR A 139 -2.34 15.11 15.01
N VAL A 140 -2.67 14.31 16.01
CA VAL A 140 -3.41 14.79 17.17
C VAL A 140 -2.47 15.74 17.90
N ALA A 141 -2.96 16.87 18.42
CA ALA A 141 -2.17 17.84 19.18
C ALA A 141 -1.42 17.24 20.40
N ARG A 142 -1.57 15.94 20.69
CA ARG A 142 -0.95 15.18 21.79
C ARG A 142 -0.48 13.76 21.43
N GLY A 143 -0.43 13.32 20.17
CA GLY A 143 -0.03 11.92 19.93
C GLY A 143 -0.05 11.45 18.48
N THR A 144 0.62 10.32 18.28
CA THR A 144 0.72 9.57 17.03
C THR A 144 -0.67 9.13 16.54
N SER A 145 -0.78 8.68 15.28
CA SER A 145 -2.06 8.14 14.78
C SER A 145 -2.45 6.85 15.53
N PHE A 146 -3.74 6.63 15.78
CA PHE A 146 -4.19 5.50 16.62
C PHE A 146 -3.77 4.13 16.07
N TRP A 147 -3.62 3.99 14.75
CA TRP A 147 -3.13 2.75 14.15
C TRP A 147 -1.64 2.53 14.37
N VAL A 148 -0.85 3.60 14.52
CA VAL A 148 0.57 3.55 14.89
C VAL A 148 0.73 3.09 16.34
N ASP A 149 -0.07 3.63 17.26
CA ASP A 149 -0.05 3.21 18.67
C ASP A 149 -0.39 1.72 18.83
N GLU A 150 -1.44 1.25 18.14
CA GLU A 150 -1.83 -0.17 18.19
C GLU A 150 -0.75 -1.08 17.58
N LEU A 151 -0.12 -0.65 16.49
CA LEU A 151 1.01 -1.37 15.90
C LEU A 151 2.21 -1.42 16.85
N SER A 152 2.53 -0.30 17.51
CA SER A 152 3.63 -0.22 18.48
C SER A 152 3.41 -1.18 19.65
N GLN A 153 2.18 -1.27 20.16
CA GLN A 153 1.83 -2.24 21.19
C GLN A 153 1.96 -3.69 20.70
N PHE A 154 1.52 -3.96 19.46
CA PHE A 154 1.66 -5.27 18.86
C PHE A 154 3.13 -5.71 18.73
N THR A 155 3.99 -4.85 18.18
CA THR A 155 5.42 -5.16 17.97
C THR A 155 6.14 -5.35 19.29
N PHE A 156 5.90 -4.47 20.27
CA PHE A 156 6.46 -4.60 21.61
C PHE A 156 6.09 -5.94 22.26
N THR A 157 4.82 -6.36 22.12
CA THR A 157 4.35 -7.62 22.70
C THR A 157 4.93 -8.83 21.97
N GLN A 158 5.10 -8.74 20.64
CA GLN A 158 5.74 -9.77 19.82
C GLN A 158 7.22 -9.95 20.18
N GLU A 159 7.95 -8.86 20.43
CA GLU A 159 9.35 -8.87 20.86
C GLU A 159 9.52 -9.53 22.23
N GLN A 160 8.53 -9.39 23.12
CA GLN A 160 8.49 -10.10 24.40
C GLN A 160 8.15 -11.60 24.27
N GLY A 161 7.92 -12.10 23.06
CA GLY A 161 7.55 -13.50 22.82
C GLY A 161 6.15 -13.86 23.32
N ILE A 162 5.32 -12.86 23.62
CA ILE A 162 3.95 -13.08 24.07
C ILE A 162 3.09 -13.35 22.84
N ALA A 163 2.34 -14.46 22.86
CA ALA A 163 1.43 -14.80 21.77
C ALA A 163 0.29 -13.77 21.70
N VAL A 164 0.35 -12.90 20.69
CA VAL A 164 -0.72 -11.92 20.43
C VAL A 164 -1.63 -12.45 19.34
N ASN A 165 -2.90 -12.65 19.69
CA ASN A 165 -3.94 -12.79 18.67
C ASN A 165 -4.27 -11.39 18.13
N SER A 166 -3.46 -10.94 17.18
CA SER A 166 -3.59 -9.65 16.51
C SER A 166 -3.84 -9.85 15.02
N ALA A 167 -4.68 -8.98 14.45
CA ALA A 167 -4.92 -8.94 13.01
C ALA A 167 -3.65 -8.59 12.20
N PHE A 168 -2.63 -8.01 12.85
CA PHE A 168 -1.34 -7.74 12.22
C PHE A 168 -0.45 -8.99 12.09
N ALA A 169 -0.76 -10.09 12.79
CA ALA A 169 0.07 -11.30 12.78
C ALA A 169 0.18 -11.93 11.39
N ASN A 170 -0.86 -11.81 10.55
CA ASN A 170 -0.92 -12.39 9.20
C ASN A 170 -0.70 -11.35 8.08
N LEU A 171 -0.37 -10.11 8.43
CA LEU A 171 -0.31 -9.01 7.47
C LEU A 171 0.89 -9.18 6.52
N LYS A 172 0.63 -9.30 5.22
CA LYS A 172 1.64 -9.47 4.17
C LYS A 172 1.89 -8.20 3.37
N ARG A 173 0.86 -7.37 3.20
CA ARG A 173 0.96 -6.09 2.49
C ARG A 173 0.26 -4.97 3.26
N MET A 174 0.92 -3.82 3.34
CA MET A 174 0.34 -2.62 3.90
C MET A 174 0.56 -1.42 2.98
N GLU A 175 -0.45 -0.57 2.83
CA GLU A 175 -0.34 0.71 2.14
C GLU A 175 -0.76 1.82 3.09
N VAL A 176 0.04 2.87 3.23
CA VAL A 176 -0.19 3.97 4.18
C VAL A 176 0.03 5.31 3.51
N HIS A 177 -0.66 6.32 4.02
CA HIS A 177 -0.37 7.72 3.73
C HIS A 177 0.42 8.31 4.89
N LEU A 178 1.61 8.86 4.62
CA LEU A 178 2.47 9.45 5.65
C LEU A 178 1.80 10.70 6.23
N GLY A 179 1.25 11.58 5.39
CA GLY A 179 0.50 12.75 5.83
C GLY A 179 1.34 13.62 6.75
N GLY A 180 0.84 13.92 7.95
CA GLY A 180 1.60 14.66 8.96
C GLY A 180 2.54 13.83 9.84
N LEU A 181 2.60 12.50 9.64
CA LEU A 181 3.45 11.64 10.45
C LEU A 181 4.92 11.89 10.17
N ASP A 182 5.71 11.75 11.22
CA ASP A 182 7.13 11.56 11.10
C ASP A 182 7.41 10.13 10.63
N ILE A 183 8.38 9.95 9.73
CA ILE A 183 8.72 8.62 9.23
C ILE A 183 9.16 7.67 10.35
N ARG A 184 9.67 8.21 11.46
CA ARG A 184 10.01 7.45 12.68
C ARG A 184 8.80 6.73 13.28
N GLU A 185 7.60 7.29 13.11
CA GLU A 185 6.36 6.69 13.57
C GLU A 185 6.01 5.43 12.78
N LEU A 186 6.62 5.20 11.61
CA LEU A 186 6.44 3.97 10.83
C LEU A 186 7.31 2.80 11.32
N TRP A 187 8.21 3.02 12.30
CA TRP A 187 9.13 1.99 12.78
C TRP A 187 8.49 0.63 13.13
N PRO A 188 7.32 0.59 13.81
CA PRO A 188 6.66 -0.68 14.11
C PRO A 188 6.39 -1.54 12.88
N LEU A 189 6.16 -0.94 11.70
CA LEU A 189 5.89 -1.71 10.48
C LEU A 189 7.05 -2.62 10.09
N PHE A 190 8.29 -2.19 10.33
CA PHE A 190 9.49 -2.95 9.98
C PHE A 190 9.70 -4.19 10.86
N HIS A 191 9.00 -4.27 12.00
CA HIS A 191 9.08 -5.39 12.96
C HIS A 191 8.04 -6.48 12.70
N ILE A 192 7.08 -6.23 11.81
CA ILE A 192 6.07 -7.22 11.44
C ILE A 192 6.71 -8.27 10.53
N LYS A 193 7.08 -9.42 11.10
CA LYS A 193 7.78 -10.51 10.38
C LYS A 193 7.05 -11.05 9.15
N THR A 194 5.73 -10.97 9.12
CA THR A 194 4.91 -11.43 8.00
C THR A 194 4.77 -10.39 6.88
N LEU A 195 5.15 -9.13 7.14
CA LEU A 195 5.01 -8.04 6.17
C LEU A 195 6.09 -8.16 5.10
N LYS A 196 5.66 -8.30 3.85
CA LYS A 196 6.54 -8.49 2.68
C LYS A 196 6.51 -7.33 1.69
N SER A 197 5.42 -6.55 1.69
CA SER A 197 5.22 -5.44 0.77
C SER A 197 4.68 -4.22 1.52
N LEU A 198 5.32 -3.06 1.34
CA LEU A 198 4.92 -1.81 1.95
C LEU A 198 4.81 -0.72 0.88
N GLY A 199 3.66 -0.04 0.84
CA GLY A 199 3.46 1.16 0.05
C GLY A 199 3.32 2.39 0.94
N ILE A 200 4.10 3.44 0.67
CA ILE A 200 4.09 4.69 1.45
C ILE A 200 3.82 5.85 0.51
N ASP A 201 2.68 6.50 0.71
CA ASP A 201 2.35 7.75 0.05
C ASP A 201 2.91 8.93 0.85
N MET A 202 3.90 9.62 0.27
CA MET A 202 4.68 10.67 0.93
C MET A 202 4.19 12.07 0.58
N ARG A 203 3.09 12.19 -0.19
CA ARG A 203 2.57 13.48 -0.65
C ARG A 203 2.08 14.37 0.50
N TYR A 204 2.28 15.68 0.32
CA TYR A 204 1.75 16.75 1.17
C TYR A 204 2.13 16.66 2.65
N SER A 205 3.35 16.26 2.94
CA SER A 205 3.86 16.32 4.30
C SER A 205 4.61 17.62 4.55
N ARG A 206 4.06 18.52 5.38
CA ARG A 206 4.86 19.63 5.90
C ARG A 206 5.89 19.05 6.88
N SER A 207 7.12 18.85 6.41
CA SER A 207 8.24 18.50 7.27
C SER A 207 8.42 19.61 8.32
N TYR A 208 8.03 19.33 9.57
CA TYR A 208 8.43 20.13 10.73
C TYR A 208 9.56 19.44 11.52
N GLY A 209 10.23 18.46 10.91
CA GLY A 209 11.20 17.59 11.59
C GLY A 209 12.62 18.18 11.66
N ARG A 210 13.25 18.06 12.83
CA ARG A 210 14.67 18.38 13.03
C ARG A 210 15.57 17.56 12.11
N PRO A 211 16.75 18.08 11.71
CA PRO A 211 17.72 17.31 10.94
C PRO A 211 18.13 16.02 11.65
N TRP A 212 18.22 14.95 10.85
CA TRP A 212 18.47 13.57 11.23
C TRP A 212 19.74 13.32 12.05
N SER A 213 20.74 14.21 11.93
CA SER A 213 22.02 14.11 12.64
C SER A 213 21.89 14.10 14.18
N ALA A 214 20.71 14.36 14.72
CA ALA A 214 20.41 14.32 16.14
C ALA A 214 20.01 12.93 16.68
N PHE A 215 19.86 11.90 15.84
CA PHE A 215 19.36 10.58 16.26
C PHE A 215 20.44 9.50 16.12
N GLY A 216 20.64 8.70 17.19
CA GLY A 216 21.73 7.73 17.31
C GLY A 216 21.56 6.44 16.48
N GLU A 217 22.66 5.69 16.35
CA GLU A 217 22.81 4.49 15.49
C GLU A 217 21.90 3.29 15.83
N GLU A 218 21.16 3.32 16.94
CA GLU A 218 20.44 2.16 17.49
C GLU A 218 19.37 1.59 16.53
N TRP A 219 18.73 2.44 15.72
CA TRP A 219 17.65 2.07 14.79
C TRP A 219 18.16 1.35 13.53
N THR A 220 19.47 1.29 13.31
CA THR A 220 20.06 0.57 12.16
C THR A 220 20.27 -0.92 12.42
N ARG A 221 20.05 -1.38 13.67
CA ARG A 221 20.32 -2.76 14.08
C ARG A 221 19.18 -3.72 13.73
N ASP A 222 17.94 -3.26 13.85
CA ASP A 222 16.77 -4.10 13.57
C ASP A 222 16.37 -3.95 12.11
N THR A 223 16.32 -5.08 11.41
CA THR A 223 16.19 -5.08 9.96
C THR A 223 15.02 -5.90 9.51
N SER A 224 14.27 -5.33 8.57
CA SER A 224 13.02 -5.89 8.08
C SER A 224 13.27 -6.96 7.02
N ASP A 225 12.41 -7.98 7.02
CA ASP A 225 12.28 -9.01 5.98
C ASP A 225 11.41 -8.54 4.79
N LEU A 226 11.22 -7.23 4.65
CA LEU A 226 10.46 -6.60 3.58
C LEU A 226 11.14 -6.84 2.22
N GLU A 227 10.38 -7.32 1.24
CA GLU A 227 10.89 -7.69 -0.09
C GLU A 227 10.48 -6.68 -1.18
N SER A 228 9.43 -5.89 -0.93
CA SER A 228 8.88 -4.93 -1.88
C SER A 228 8.52 -3.61 -1.19
N LEU A 229 9.03 -2.51 -1.75
CA LEU A 229 8.78 -1.16 -1.26
C LEU A 229 8.24 -0.30 -2.42
N GLU A 230 7.12 0.37 -2.20
CA GLU A 230 6.54 1.33 -3.14
C GLU A 230 6.50 2.72 -2.46
N LEU A 231 7.20 3.71 -3.00
CA LEU A 231 7.24 5.08 -2.48
C LEU A 231 6.56 6.02 -3.48
N PHE A 232 5.58 6.80 -3.02
CA PHE A 232 4.83 7.71 -3.89
C PHE A 232 5.14 9.16 -3.55
N CYS A 233 5.72 9.83 -4.54
CA CYS A 233 6.02 11.25 -4.63
C CYS A 233 6.78 11.78 -3.40
N PRO A 234 7.98 11.22 -3.09
CA PRO A 234 8.88 11.89 -2.17
C PRO A 234 9.29 13.22 -2.82
N ASP A 235 9.08 14.32 -2.10
CA ASP A 235 9.67 15.60 -2.47
C ASP A 235 11.16 15.64 -2.05
N GLN A 236 11.86 16.69 -2.47
CA GLN A 236 13.26 16.90 -2.14
C GLN A 236 13.53 16.88 -0.62
N ASP A 237 12.60 17.39 0.20
CA ASP A 237 12.73 17.43 1.66
C ASP A 237 12.64 16.03 2.29
N ARG A 238 11.97 15.10 1.62
CA ARG A 238 11.74 13.72 2.06
C ARG A 238 12.74 12.71 1.49
N MET A 239 13.70 13.15 0.70
CA MET A 239 14.72 12.23 0.14
C MET A 239 15.57 11.57 1.23
N ALA A 240 15.79 12.21 2.37
CA ALA A 240 16.43 11.57 3.52
C ALA A 240 15.63 10.35 4.04
N ASP A 241 14.30 10.44 4.03
CA ASP A 241 13.40 9.38 4.47
C ASP A 241 13.47 8.18 3.50
N VAL A 242 13.57 8.43 2.19
CA VAL A 242 13.74 7.38 1.18
C VAL A 242 14.97 6.52 1.48
N GLN A 243 16.10 7.18 1.77
CA GLN A 243 17.34 6.50 2.14
C GLN A 243 17.16 5.68 3.42
N PHE A 244 16.51 6.26 4.43
CA PHE A 244 16.28 5.62 5.71
C PHE A 244 15.41 4.36 5.59
N ILE A 245 14.24 4.48 4.97
CA ILE A 245 13.30 3.37 4.77
C ILE A 245 13.98 2.26 3.98
N SER A 246 14.71 2.62 2.94
CA SER A 246 15.47 1.66 2.15
C SER A 246 16.45 0.92 3.04
N ASN A 247 17.30 1.61 3.80
CA ASN A 247 18.30 1.00 4.68
C ASN A 247 17.72 0.05 5.75
N ALA A 248 16.49 0.29 6.22
CA ALA A 248 15.80 -0.61 7.13
C ALA A 248 15.40 -1.96 6.47
N CYS A 249 15.31 -2.01 5.13
CA CYS A 249 14.84 -3.15 4.36
C CYS A 249 15.99 -3.98 3.76
N LYS A 250 16.71 -4.77 4.58
CA LYS A 250 17.85 -5.59 4.08
C LYS A 250 17.46 -6.64 3.03
N ALA A 251 16.22 -7.13 3.07
CA ALA A 251 15.72 -8.15 2.14
C ALA A 251 15.06 -7.55 0.88
N LEU A 252 15.19 -6.24 0.63
CA LEU A 252 14.50 -5.54 -0.44
C LEU A 252 14.91 -6.08 -1.81
N LYS A 253 13.93 -6.63 -2.56
CA LYS A 253 14.10 -7.16 -3.92
C LYS A 253 13.54 -6.24 -4.98
N THR A 254 12.47 -5.53 -4.67
CA THR A 254 11.78 -4.64 -5.62
C THR A 254 11.55 -3.28 -4.98
N LEU A 255 11.90 -2.23 -5.71
CA LEU A 255 11.62 -0.86 -5.32
C LEU A 255 10.84 -0.18 -6.45
N PHE A 256 9.70 0.40 -6.11
CA PHE A 256 8.96 1.29 -6.98
C PHE A 256 9.02 2.70 -6.38
N VAL A 257 9.37 3.71 -7.18
CA VAL A 257 9.31 5.11 -6.75
C VAL A 257 8.59 5.94 -7.80
N SER A 258 7.55 6.66 -7.39
CA SER A 258 6.95 7.73 -8.19
C SER A 258 7.52 9.06 -7.72
N ILE A 259 7.98 9.92 -8.61
CA ILE A 259 8.60 11.23 -8.33
C ILE A 259 7.97 12.32 -9.18
N SER A 260 8.13 13.57 -8.77
CA SER A 260 7.54 14.72 -9.45
C SER A 260 8.50 15.33 -10.47
N THR A 261 9.81 15.19 -10.25
CA THR A 261 10.84 15.83 -11.09
C THR A 261 11.99 14.88 -11.44
N PHE A 262 12.73 15.19 -12.50
CA PHE A 262 13.88 14.39 -12.92
C PHE A 262 15.07 14.46 -11.98
N SER A 263 15.33 15.62 -11.36
CA SER A 263 16.41 15.77 -10.38
C SER A 263 16.24 14.84 -9.17
N GLU A 264 14.99 14.50 -8.83
CA GLU A 264 14.67 13.53 -7.76
C GLU A 264 15.07 12.10 -8.14
N ALA A 265 15.10 11.76 -9.43
CA ALA A 265 15.43 10.42 -9.92
C ALA A 265 16.91 10.07 -9.65
N GLU A 266 17.81 11.02 -9.90
CA GLU A 266 19.25 10.86 -9.65
C GLU A 266 19.53 10.64 -8.17
N ASP A 267 18.87 11.43 -7.32
CA ASP A 267 18.97 11.34 -5.86
C ASP A 267 18.53 9.97 -5.32
N ILE A 268 17.50 9.35 -5.90
CA ILE A 268 17.05 8.01 -5.51
C ILE A 268 18.14 6.97 -5.75
N GLY A 269 18.77 7.00 -6.94
CA GLY A 269 19.86 6.08 -7.29
C GLY A 269 21.03 6.15 -6.30
N ILE A 270 21.38 7.35 -5.85
CA ILE A 270 22.43 7.59 -4.85
C ILE A 270 22.04 6.96 -3.50
N ARG A 271 20.77 7.12 -3.08
CA ARG A 271 20.30 6.77 -1.74
C ARG A 271 20.02 5.29 -1.56
N VAL A 272 19.66 4.57 -2.61
CA VAL A 272 19.38 3.12 -2.57
C VAL A 272 20.59 2.25 -2.92
N HIS A 273 21.70 2.89 -3.26
CA HIS A 273 22.97 2.27 -3.61
C HIS A 273 23.49 1.17 -2.65
N PRO A 274 23.29 1.24 -1.31
CA PRO A 274 23.67 0.14 -0.42
C PRO A 274 23.00 -1.21 -0.76
N HIS A 275 21.75 -1.20 -1.24
CA HIS A 275 20.98 -2.40 -1.61
C HIS A 275 21.36 -2.95 -2.97
N VAL A 276 21.74 -2.05 -3.88
CA VAL A 276 22.34 -2.40 -5.16
C VAL A 276 23.68 -3.12 -4.92
N ARG A 277 24.50 -2.60 -3.98
CA ARG A 277 25.79 -3.20 -3.62
C ARG A 277 25.67 -4.56 -2.93
N SER A 278 24.69 -4.76 -2.06
CA SER A 278 24.45 -6.07 -1.43
C SER A 278 23.89 -7.11 -2.40
N GLY A 279 23.40 -6.68 -3.58
CA GLY A 279 22.78 -7.56 -4.57
C GLY A 279 21.47 -8.18 -4.09
N SER A 280 20.81 -7.56 -3.11
CA SER A 280 19.46 -7.94 -2.66
C SER A 280 18.39 -7.38 -3.59
N LEU A 281 18.62 -6.20 -4.17
CA LEU A 281 17.70 -5.50 -5.05
C LEU A 281 17.79 -6.03 -6.48
N ALA A 282 16.70 -6.61 -6.97
CA ALA A 282 16.59 -7.19 -8.31
C ALA A 282 16.10 -6.16 -9.35
N SER A 283 15.19 -5.27 -8.96
CA SER A 283 14.63 -4.26 -9.86
C SER A 283 14.30 -2.95 -9.14
N ILE A 284 14.51 -1.83 -9.85
CA ILE A 284 13.99 -0.52 -9.50
C ILE A 284 13.12 -0.02 -10.65
N GLN A 285 11.89 0.35 -10.31
CA GLN A 285 10.96 1.02 -11.20
C GLN A 285 10.82 2.46 -10.77
N VAL A 286 11.07 3.41 -11.67
CA VAL A 286 10.92 4.84 -11.42
C VAL A 286 9.86 5.39 -12.36
N VAL A 287 8.90 6.10 -11.78
CA VAL A 287 7.87 6.84 -12.53
C VAL A 287 8.07 8.31 -12.28
N VAL A 288 8.25 9.09 -13.34
CA VAL A 288 8.20 10.55 -13.26
C VAL A 288 6.78 10.98 -13.63
N GLU A 289 6.05 11.54 -12.67
CA GLU A 289 4.64 11.90 -12.82
C GLU A 289 4.43 12.77 -14.06
N GLY A 290 3.50 12.33 -14.92
CA GLY A 290 3.10 13.05 -16.13
C GLY A 290 4.09 13.00 -17.30
N LEU A 291 5.21 12.26 -17.20
CA LEU A 291 6.23 12.29 -18.25
C LEU A 291 6.72 10.88 -18.67
N TRP A 292 7.21 10.02 -17.77
CA TRP A 292 7.92 8.80 -18.20
C TRP A 292 7.91 7.64 -17.19
N TYR A 293 7.98 6.41 -17.70
CA TYR A 293 8.20 5.16 -16.95
C TYR A 293 9.58 4.58 -17.24
N TYR A 294 10.28 4.13 -16.19
CA TYR A 294 11.58 3.47 -16.25
C TYR A 294 11.55 2.15 -15.48
N ASP A 295 11.84 1.02 -16.13
CA ASP A 295 12.11 -0.26 -15.46
C ASP A 295 13.57 -0.66 -15.64
N VAL A 296 14.31 -0.67 -14.52
CA VAL A 296 15.74 -1.00 -14.49
C VAL A 296 15.95 -2.28 -13.71
N GLU A 297 16.46 -3.31 -14.40
CA GLU A 297 16.89 -4.57 -13.82
C GLU A 297 18.40 -4.52 -13.53
N PHE A 298 18.78 -4.99 -12.34
CA PHE A 298 20.18 -5.05 -11.92
C PHE A 298 20.74 -6.41 -12.33
N LEU A 299 21.74 -6.42 -13.22
CA LEU A 299 22.25 -7.65 -13.83
C LEU A 299 23.34 -8.33 -13.00
N THR A 300 24.14 -7.57 -12.23
CA THR A 300 25.30 -8.14 -11.51
C THR A 300 25.61 -7.47 -10.17
N ARG A 301 26.14 -8.29 -9.24
CA ARG A 301 26.81 -7.89 -8.00
C ARG A 301 28.19 -7.29 -8.31
N SER A 302 28.29 -5.98 -8.48
CA SER A 302 29.60 -5.31 -8.54
C SER A 302 29.78 -4.36 -7.35
N PRO A 303 30.84 -4.53 -6.53
CA PRO A 303 31.09 -3.67 -5.37
C PRO A 303 31.76 -2.33 -5.72
N PHE A 304 32.02 -2.04 -7.00
CA PHE A 304 32.83 -0.89 -7.40
C PHE A 304 32.02 0.38 -7.63
N ALA A 305 32.58 1.49 -7.15
CA ALA A 305 32.08 2.85 -7.30
C ALA A 305 31.96 3.22 -8.79
N GLY A 306 30.79 3.71 -9.19
CA GLY A 306 30.42 3.87 -10.61
C GLY A 306 28.90 3.81 -10.93
N PRO A 307 28.01 3.22 -10.10
CA PRO A 307 26.58 3.17 -10.38
C PRO A 307 25.91 4.54 -10.48
N GLN A 308 26.44 5.55 -9.78
CA GLN A 308 25.86 6.89 -9.71
C GLN A 308 25.90 7.57 -11.07
N ASN A 309 27.08 7.63 -11.70
CA ASN A 309 27.21 8.18 -13.03
C ASN A 309 26.49 7.28 -14.03
N GLN A 310 26.58 5.96 -13.95
CA GLN A 310 25.93 5.09 -14.94
C GLN A 310 24.38 5.11 -14.87
N PHE A 311 23.78 5.27 -13.69
CA PHE A 311 22.32 5.39 -13.55
C PHE A 311 21.85 6.79 -13.94
N ALA A 312 22.59 7.85 -13.54
CA ALA A 312 22.34 9.21 -14.02
C ALA A 312 22.55 9.33 -15.54
N ASP A 313 23.58 8.71 -16.11
CA ASP A 313 23.87 8.63 -17.54
C ASP A 313 22.77 7.85 -18.27
N LEU A 314 22.25 6.76 -17.68
CA LEU A 314 21.12 6.00 -18.22
C LEU A 314 19.84 6.84 -18.22
N LEU A 315 19.55 7.56 -17.13
CA LEU A 315 18.41 8.48 -17.06
C LEU A 315 18.57 9.68 -18.00
N THR A 316 19.78 10.24 -18.11
CA THR A 316 20.12 11.36 -19.02
C THR A 316 20.01 10.93 -20.48
N HIS A 317 20.49 9.74 -20.82
CA HIS A 317 20.37 9.13 -22.15
C HIS A 317 18.91 8.79 -22.47
N ALA A 318 18.14 8.30 -21.49
CA ALA A 318 16.73 7.96 -21.66
C ALA A 318 15.82 9.19 -21.84
N THR A 319 16.22 10.34 -21.30
CA THR A 319 15.44 11.59 -21.30
C THR A 319 15.85 12.58 -22.39
N GLY A 320 16.93 12.29 -23.13
CA GLY A 320 17.44 13.17 -24.18
C GLY A 320 18.04 14.48 -23.66
N SER A 321 18.49 14.52 -22.40
CA SER A 321 19.04 15.73 -21.75
C SER A 321 20.46 16.11 -22.22
N ILE A 322 21.05 15.34 -23.14
CA ILE A 322 22.26 15.75 -23.86
C ILE A 322 21.82 16.51 -25.11
N ASN A 323 22.25 17.77 -25.21
CA ASN A 323 22.12 18.59 -26.41
C ASN A 323 22.54 17.82 -27.68
N ASP A 324 21.71 17.97 -28.71
CA ASP A 324 21.95 17.72 -30.13
C ASP A 324 21.75 16.30 -30.71
N ASP A 325 20.64 16.21 -31.45
CA ASP A 325 20.51 15.67 -32.82
C ASP A 325 20.59 14.17 -33.13
N THR A 326 20.73 13.26 -32.17
CA THR A 326 20.59 11.83 -32.49
C THR A 326 19.91 11.02 -31.39
N MET A 327 18.64 10.67 -31.60
CA MET A 327 18.09 9.30 -31.50
C MET A 327 16.57 9.33 -31.28
N GLY A 328 15.84 8.62 -32.16
CA GLY A 328 14.39 8.47 -32.10
C GLY A 328 13.95 7.58 -30.93
N ALA A 329 12.78 7.90 -30.40
CA ALA A 329 12.19 7.38 -29.16
C ALA A 329 11.69 5.92 -29.19
N ASP A 330 12.05 5.11 -30.18
CA ASP A 330 11.54 3.74 -30.29
C ASP A 330 12.68 2.70 -30.19
N GLY A 331 12.76 2.02 -29.05
CA GLY A 331 13.47 0.75 -28.92
C GLY A 331 14.93 0.80 -28.42
N ILE A 332 15.26 1.67 -27.46
CA ILE A 332 16.62 1.74 -26.92
C ILE A 332 16.83 0.65 -25.85
N GLN A 333 17.59 -0.40 -26.19
CA GLN A 333 18.20 -1.31 -25.21
C GLN A 333 19.51 -0.70 -24.69
N PHE A 334 19.44 0.05 -23.60
CA PHE A 334 20.66 0.36 -22.84
C PHE A 334 21.00 -0.84 -21.94
N SER A 335 22.10 -1.51 -22.26
CA SER A 335 22.68 -2.56 -21.42
C SER A 335 24.09 -2.13 -21.05
N SER A 336 24.33 -1.88 -19.77
CA SER A 336 25.69 -1.84 -19.23
C SER A 336 26.01 -3.19 -18.58
N GLU A 337 27.26 -3.38 -18.16
CA GLU A 337 27.65 -4.57 -17.39
C GLU A 337 26.83 -4.73 -16.11
N ASN A 338 26.30 -3.64 -15.56
CA ASN A 338 25.62 -3.61 -14.25
C ASN A 338 24.10 -3.48 -14.33
N PHE A 339 23.56 -2.87 -15.39
CA PHE A 339 22.14 -2.56 -15.52
C PHE A 339 21.61 -2.97 -16.88
N LYS A 340 20.39 -3.50 -16.88
CA LYS A 340 19.57 -3.67 -18.06
C LYS A 340 18.35 -2.80 -17.94
N LEU A 341 18.25 -1.84 -18.83
CA LEU A 341 17.00 -1.16 -19.04
C LEU A 341 16.02 -2.14 -19.69
N LYS A 342 14.95 -2.48 -18.99
CA LYS A 342 13.90 -3.36 -19.51
C LYS A 342 12.95 -2.61 -20.41
N GLU A 343 12.57 -1.42 -19.99
CA GLU A 343 11.51 -0.64 -20.64
C GLU A 343 11.71 0.85 -20.33
N ILE A 344 11.67 1.67 -21.39
CA ILE A 344 11.36 3.10 -21.31
C ILE A 344 10.15 3.30 -22.19
N ARG A 345 9.15 3.99 -21.66
CA ARG A 345 8.06 4.51 -22.47
C ARG A 345 7.35 5.65 -21.77
N GLU A 346 6.65 6.41 -22.58
CA GLU A 346 5.62 7.29 -22.09
C GLU A 346 4.50 6.45 -21.45
N LEU A 347 3.98 6.93 -20.32
CA LEU A 347 2.84 6.30 -19.67
C LEU A 347 1.58 6.54 -20.51
N THR A 348 0.79 5.50 -20.73
CA THR A 348 -0.54 5.68 -21.32
C THR A 348 -1.44 6.51 -20.39
N GLU A 349 -2.46 7.19 -20.92
CA GLU A 349 -3.41 7.92 -20.08
C GLU A 349 -4.03 7.05 -18.98
N GLU A 350 -4.25 5.75 -19.23
CA GLU A 350 -4.76 4.83 -18.22
C GLU A 350 -3.77 4.56 -17.08
N GLU A 351 -2.47 4.58 -17.36
CA GLU A 351 -1.39 4.33 -16.41
C GLU A 351 -0.97 5.59 -15.68
N VAL A 352 -0.92 6.72 -16.38
CA VAL A 352 -0.95 8.05 -15.76
C VAL A 352 -2.13 8.07 -14.81
N MET A 353 -3.34 7.72 -15.26
CA MET A 353 -4.49 7.59 -14.37
C MET A 353 -4.36 6.51 -13.30
N LYS A 354 -3.48 5.49 -13.36
CA LYS A 354 -3.30 4.51 -12.26
C LYS A 354 -2.33 5.03 -11.20
N CYS A 355 -1.23 5.63 -11.62
CA CYS A 355 -0.30 6.35 -10.77
C CYS A 355 -1.01 7.56 -10.13
N ASP A 356 -1.73 8.31 -10.96
CA ASP A 356 -2.56 9.44 -10.59
C ASP A 356 -3.92 9.01 -10.01
N LYS A 357 -4.41 7.77 -10.09
CA LYS A 357 -5.59 7.32 -9.28
C LYS A 357 -5.27 7.28 -7.79
N ARG A 358 -4.03 7.53 -7.38
CA ARG A 358 -3.73 7.93 -6.00
C ARG A 358 -3.97 9.43 -5.79
N GLY A 359 -3.78 10.30 -6.80
CA GLY A 359 -4.01 11.77 -6.85
C GLY A 359 -5.41 12.24 -7.32
N ALA A 360 -5.91 11.81 -8.48
CA ALA A 360 -7.27 11.94 -9.04
C ALA A 360 -8.40 11.27 -8.22
N ARG A 361 -8.08 10.90 -6.98
CA ARG A 361 -8.97 10.35 -5.94
C ARG A 361 -9.31 11.43 -4.89
N ARG A 362 -9.11 12.71 -5.22
CA ARG A 362 -9.67 13.87 -4.54
C ARG A 362 -11.10 14.12 -5.05
N PRO A 363 -12.05 14.54 -4.20
CA PRO A 363 -13.24 15.24 -4.69
C PRO A 363 -12.84 16.52 -5.44
#